data_AF-U4UC10-F1
#
_entry.id   AF-U4UC10-F1
#
_cell.length_a   1.000
_cell.length_b   1.000
_cell.length_c   1.000
_cell.angle_alpha   90.00
_cell.angle_beta   90.00
_cell.angle_gamma   90.00
#
_symmetry.space_group_name_H-M   'P 1'
#
loop_
_entity.id
_entity.type
_entity.pdbx_description
1 polymer ?
#
loop_
_entity_poly.entity_id
_entity_poly.type
_entity_poly.pdbx_seq_one_letter_code
_entity_poly.pdbx_strand_id
1 'polypeptide(L)' 'MCKCCFTMTSGMRQYTNDFEITAQLPFDDLWERKLTSVQQVKEEMHKFIAEQLNTSRVPLCINPQSAAFKSFA' A
#
# COMPACT_ATOMS: atom_id res chain seq x y z
N MET A 1 0.88 -9.33 7.52
CA MET A 1 -0.01 -10.51 7.62
C MET A 1 -1.42 -10.08 7.29
N CYS A 2 -2.18 -10.89 6.54
CA CYS A 2 -3.56 -10.59 6.20
C CYS A 2 -4.47 -10.62 7.44
N LYS A 3 -5.59 -9.87 7.41
CA LYS A 3 -6.59 -9.85 8.49
C LYS A 3 -7.68 -10.93 8.35
N CYS A 4 -7.73 -11.60 7.19
CA CYS A 4 -8.76 -12.60 6.86
C CYS A 4 -8.44 -14.03 7.34
N CYS A 5 -7.25 -14.25 7.89
CA CYS A 5 -6.84 -15.55 8.45
C CYS A 5 -6.43 -15.36 9.91
N PHE A 6 -6.80 -16.30 10.78
CA PHE A 6 -6.48 -16.23 12.20
C PHE A 6 -6.17 -17.62 12.77
N THR A 7 -5.43 -17.65 13.88
CA THR A 7 -5.13 -18.89 14.60
C THR A 7 -6.11 -19.02 15.75
N MET A 8 -6.84 -20.13 15.80
CA MET A 8 -7.74 -20.45 16.90
C MET A 8 -6.96 -20.75 18.18
N THR A 9 -7.62 -20.68 19.33
CA THR A 9 -7.02 -21.03 20.64
C THR A 9 -6.52 -22.48 20.71
N SER A 10 -7.05 -23.37 19.87
CA SER A 10 -6.58 -24.75 19.70
C SER A 10 -5.26 -24.86 18.92
N GLY A 11 -4.68 -23.76 18.45
CA GLY A 11 -3.49 -23.73 17.61
C GLY A 11 -3.76 -24.01 16.12
N MET A 12 -4.99 -24.35 15.75
CA MET A 12 -5.36 -24.57 14.35
C MET A 12 -5.51 -23.24 13.61
N ARG A 13 -4.91 -23.13 12.41
CA ARG A 13 -5.05 -21.94 11.57
C ARG A 13 -6.31 -22.04 10.72
N GLN A 14 -7.16 -21.03 10.82
CA GLN A 14 -8.33 -20.87 9.97
C GLN A 14 -7.99 -19.92 8.82
N TYR A 15 -8.15 -20.42 7.61
CA TYR A 15 -7.94 -19.67 6.37
C TYR A 15 -9.24 -19.03 5.91
N THR A 16 -9.15 -17.92 5.17
CA THR A 16 -10.31 -17.37 4.48
C THR A 16 -10.83 -18.38 3.47
N ASN A 17 -12.16 -18.47 3.38
CA ASN A 17 -12.84 -19.20 2.31
C ASN A 17 -13.34 -18.26 1.21
N ASP A 18 -13.29 -16.95 1.46
CA ASP A 18 -13.59 -15.91 0.48
C ASP A 18 -12.27 -15.30 -0.02
N PHE A 19 -12.05 -15.46 -1.32
CA PHE A 19 -10.88 -14.94 -2.03
C PHE A 19 -11.22 -13.74 -2.91
N GLU A 20 -12.49 -13.34 -2.99
CA GLU A 20 -13.01 -12.28 -3.85
C GLU A 20 -13.64 -11.16 -3.01
N ILE A 21 -12.89 -10.70 -2.01
CA ILE A 21 -13.38 -9.68 -1.09
C ILE A 21 -13.58 -8.36 -1.86
N THR A 22 -14.77 -7.78 -1.73
CA THR A 22 -15.09 -6.46 -2.30
C THR A 22 -14.74 -5.36 -1.30
N ALA A 23 -14.30 -4.21 -1.80
CA ALA A 23 -14.10 -3.02 -0.97
C ALA A 23 -15.43 -2.64 -0.29
N GLN A 24 -15.39 -2.41 1.03
CA GLN A 24 -16.60 -2.07 1.80
C GLN A 24 -17.14 -0.68 1.46
N LEU A 25 -16.31 0.19 0.90
CA LEU A 25 -16.62 1.59 0.63
C LEU A 25 -16.32 1.94 -0.83
N PRO A 26 -17.07 2.95 -1.34
CA PRO A 26 -16.71 3.86 -2.39
C PRO A 26 -15.23 3.97 -2.70
N PHE A 27 -14.82 3.98 -3.97
CA PHE A 27 -13.68 4.86 -4.26
C PHE A 27 -14.16 6.31 -4.17
N ASP A 28 -13.48 7.14 -3.38
CA ASP A 28 -13.75 8.58 -3.27
C ASP A 28 -12.74 9.34 -4.13
N ASP A 29 -13.22 9.94 -5.23
CA ASP A 29 -12.42 10.65 -6.21
C ASP A 29 -12.31 12.17 -5.95
N LEU A 30 -12.85 12.65 -4.82
CA LEU A 30 -12.90 14.08 -4.53
C LEU A 30 -11.51 14.72 -4.38
N TRP A 31 -10.49 13.95 -3.98
CA TRP A 31 -9.12 14.46 -3.88
C TRP A 31 -8.50 14.64 -5.27
N GLU A 32 -8.63 13.63 -6.14
CA GLU A 32 -8.12 13.63 -7.52
C GLU A 32 -8.74 14.78 -8.33
N ARG A 33 -10.03 15.03 -8.13
CA ARG A 33 -10.76 16.11 -8.83
C ARG A 33 -10.25 17.51 -8.46
N LYS A 34 -9.53 17.69 -7.35
CA LYS A 34 -8.90 18.96 -6.96
C LYS A 34 -7.56 19.21 -7.67
N LEU A 35 -6.97 18.18 -8.28
CA LEU A 35 -5.69 18.26 -8.97
C LEU A 35 -5.88 18.77 -10.40
N THR A 36 -5.94 20.09 -10.54
CA THR A 36 -6.23 20.76 -11.82
C THR A 36 -5.00 21.15 -12.63
N SER A 37 -3.80 20.92 -12.09
CA SER A 37 -2.54 21.29 -12.76
C SER A 37 -1.41 20.32 -12.43
N VAL A 38 -0.46 20.20 -13.36
CA VAL A 38 0.75 19.37 -13.18
C VAL A 38 1.55 19.80 -11.95
N GLN A 39 1.58 21.10 -11.64
CA GLN A 39 2.28 21.62 -10.48
C GLN A 39 1.66 21.11 -9.17
N GLN A 40 0.33 21.19 -9.04
CA GLN A 40 -0.40 20.66 -7.87
C GLN A 40 -0.15 19.15 -7.70
N VAL A 41 -0.18 18.39 -8.80
CA VAL A 41 0.09 16.95 -8.77
C VAL A 41 1.50 16.68 -8.22
N LYS A 42 2.51 17.42 -8.67
CA LYS A 42 3.90 17.26 -8.20
C LYS A 42 4.03 17.56 -6.72
N GLU A 43 3.41 18.65 -6.25
CA GLU A 43 3.46 19.08 -4.86
C GLU A 43 2.79 18.07 -3.92
N GLU A 44 1.58 17.63 -4.26
CA GLU A 44 0.83 16.65 -3.46
C GLU A 44 1.52 15.28 -3.44
N MET A 45 2.08 14.83 -4.57
CA MET A 45 2.84 13.58 -4.63
C MET A 45 4.12 13.65 -3.79
N HIS A 46 4.85 14.77 -3.85
CA HIS A 46 6.04 14.98 -3.04
C HIS A 46 5.69 14.99 -1.54
N LYS A 47 4.63 15.70 -1.17
CA LYS A 47 4.12 15.76 0.21
C LYS A 47 3.74 14.37 0.71
N PHE A 48 2.98 13.59 -0.07
CA PHE A 48 2.60 12.23 0.29
C PHE A 48 3.83 11.35 0.56
N ILE A 49 4.81 11.36 -0.34
CA ILE A 49 6.04 10.57 -0.17
C ILE A 49 6.78 10.99 1.11
N ALA A 50 6.97 12.29 1.34
CA ALA A 50 7.64 12.81 2.52
C ALA A 50 6.93 12.39 3.83
N GLU A 51 5.61 12.45 3.86
CA GLU A 51 4.80 12.00 5.01
C GLU A 51 4.94 10.50 5.26
N GLN A 52 4.97 9.67 4.20
CA GLN A 52 5.18 8.22 4.34
C GLN A 52 6.60 7.89 4.82
N LEU A 53 7.62 8.64 4.39
CA LEU A 53 9.01 8.46 4.83
C LEU A 53 9.22 8.88 6.30
N ASN A 54 8.44 9.84 6.79
CA ASN A 54 8.48 10.28 8.20
C ASN A 54 7.78 9.32 9.17
N THR A 55 7.10 8.29 8.67
CA THR A 55 6.55 7.23 9.51
C THR A 55 7.66 6.28 9.95
N SER A 56 7.63 5.81 11.21
CA SER A 56 8.57 4.82 11.79
C SER A 56 8.52 3.43 11.16
N ARG A 57 7.88 3.29 9.99
CA ARG A 57 7.86 2.06 9.20
C ARG A 57 9.21 1.95 8.51
N VAL A 58 9.79 0.75 8.59
CA VAL A 58 10.99 0.42 7.82
C VAL A 58 10.70 0.69 6.34
N PRO A 59 11.45 1.60 5.68
CA PRO A 59 11.26 1.85 4.25
C PRO A 59 11.39 0.54 3.49
N LEU A 60 10.47 0.29 2.55
CA LEU A 60 10.60 -0.82 1.61
C LEU A 60 11.69 -0.47 0.59
N CYS A 61 12.94 -0.70 0.97
CA CYS A 61 14.06 -0.58 0.06
C CYS A 61 13.97 -1.69 -1.00
N ILE A 62 14.26 -1.38 -2.26
CA ILE A 62 14.45 -2.42 -3.26
C ILE A 62 15.61 -3.28 -2.80
N ASN A 63 15.41 -4.59 -2.71
CA ASN A 63 16.50 -5.51 -2.39
C ASN A 63 17.55 -5.43 -3.52
N PRO A 64 18.77 -4.94 -3.26
CA PRO A 64 19.81 -4.80 -4.29
C PRO A 64 20.28 -6.15 -4.84
N GLN A 65 19.99 -7.24 -4.12
CA GLN A 65 20.27 -8.62 -4.54
C GLN A 65 19.11 -9.26 -5.30
N SER A 66 17.97 -8.58 -5.45
CA SER A 66 16.86 -9.12 -6.23
C SER A 66 17.19 -9.16 -7.73
N ALA A 67 16.70 -10.20 -8.41
CA ALA A 67 16.90 -10.35 -9.86
C ALA A 67 16.38 -9.15 -10.68
N ALA A 68 15.33 -8.48 -10.18
CA ALA A 68 14.72 -7.32 -10.83
C ALA A 68 15.52 -6.01 -10.62
N PHE A 69 16.47 -5.94 -9.67
CA PHE A 69 17.22 -4.71 -9.41
C PHE A 69 18.02 -4.23 -10.63
N LYS A 70 18.53 -5.16 -11.45
CA LYS A 70 19.30 -4.88 -12.68
C LYS A 70 18.48 -4.18 -13.78
N SER A 71 17.16 -4.13 -13.67
CA SER A 71 16.27 -3.51 -14.67
C SER A 71 16.05 -2.03 -14.44
N PHE A 72 16.49 -1.48 -13.31
CA PHE A 72 16.27 -0.08 -12.90
C PHE A 72 17.55 0.78 -12.97
N ALA A 73 18.67 0.23 -13.41
CA ALA A 73 19.97 0.89 -13.53
C ALA A 73 20.25 1.36 -14.97
#